data_AF-A0A6J4K4M2-F1
#
_entry.id   AF-A0A6J4K4M2-F1
#
_cell.length_a   1.000
_cell.length_b   1.000
_cell.length_c   1.000
_cell.angle_alpha   90.00
_cell.angle_beta   90.00
_cell.angle_gamma   90.00
#
_symmetry.space_group_name_H-M   'P 1'
#
loop_
_entity.id
_entity.type
_entity.pdbx_description
1 polymer ?
#
loop_
_entity_poly.entity_id
_entity_poly.type
_entity_poly.pdbx_seq_one_letter_code
_entity_poly.pdbx_strand_id
1 'polypeptide(L)'
;MHHFLTTSPWKVEQLRQQRIKLILQVLEGREIILIIDETGDRKKGDDTDYVKRQYIGNLGKIENGIVAVTAYGVIDGITFPL
;
A
#
# COMPACT_ATOMS: atom_id res chain seq x y z
N MET A 1 2.02 16.38 13.69
CA MET A 1 1.96 15.18 12.82
C MET A 1 2.31 13.89 13.55
N HIS A 2 3.26 13.87 14.51
CA HIS A 2 3.65 12.64 15.24
C HIS A 2 2.48 11.92 15.93
N HIS A 3 1.59 12.64 16.63
CA HIS A 3 0.42 12.05 17.28
C HIS A 3 -0.59 11.37 16.34
N PHE A 4 -0.64 11.78 15.07
CA PHE A 4 -1.53 11.17 14.08
C PHE A 4 -1.06 9.76 13.68
N LEU A 5 0.25 9.53 13.67
CA LEU A 5 0.81 8.23 13.30
C LEU A 5 0.97 7.30 14.50
N THR A 6 1.21 7.83 15.70
CA THR A 6 1.52 7.01 16.89
C THR A 6 0.36 6.85 17.86
N THR A 7 -0.55 7.83 17.95
CA THR A 7 -1.61 7.87 18.97
C THR A 7 -3.00 8.13 18.39
N SER A 8 -3.18 7.90 17.08
CA SER A 8 -4.48 8.09 16.47
C SER A 8 -5.49 7.08 17.04
N PRO A 9 -6.72 7.52 17.40
CA PRO A 9 -7.76 6.62 17.88
C PRO A 9 -8.37 5.77 16.74
N TRP A 10 -7.91 5.96 15.50
CA TRP A 10 -8.49 5.30 14.34
C TRP A 10 -8.14 3.83 14.31
N LYS A 11 -9.16 2.99 14.16
CA LYS A 11 -8.96 1.55 13.95
C LYS A 11 -8.74 1.30 12.46
N VAL A 12 -7.62 0.70 12.11
CA VAL A 12 -7.23 0.39 10.71
C VAL A 12 -8.35 -0.34 9.96
N GLU A 13 -8.99 -1.33 10.61
CA GLU A 13 -10.09 -2.08 10.01
C GLU A 13 -11.30 -1.22 9.67
N GLN A 14 -11.65 -0.26 10.55
CA GLN A 14 -12.77 0.64 10.31
C GLN A 14 -12.47 1.59 9.15
N LEU A 15 -11.25 2.12 9.10
CA LEU A 15 -10.81 2.99 8.00
C LEU A 15 -10.83 2.24 6.66
N ARG A 16 -10.35 0.98 6.64
CA ARG A 16 -10.37 0.12 5.45
C ARG A 16 -11.80 -0.12 4.96
N GLN A 17 -12.71 -0.46 5.86
CA GLN A 17 -14.12 -0.67 5.53
C GLN A 17 -14.78 0.59 4.97
N GLN A 18 -14.53 1.75 5.59
CA GLN A 18 -15.06 3.03 5.11
C GLN A 18 -14.52 3.38 3.73
N ARG A 19 -13.22 3.18 3.48
CA ARG A 19 -12.59 3.39 2.17
C ARG A 19 -13.26 2.54 1.08
N ILE A 20 -13.37 1.23 1.30
CA ILE A 20 -13.98 0.30 0.33
C ILE A 20 -15.43 0.68 0.05
N LYS A 21 -16.20 1.05 1.08
CA LYS A 21 -17.60 1.49 0.92
C LYS A 21 -17.70 2.70 0.00
N LEU A 22 -16.85 3.70 0.18
CA LEU A 22 -16.84 4.91 -0.66
C LEU A 22 -16.44 4.58 -2.10
N ILE A 23 -15.44 3.72 -2.30
CA ILE A 23 -15.02 3.26 -3.63
C ILE A 23 -16.19 2.58 -4.34
N LEU A 24 -16.86 1.63 -3.70
CA LEU A 24 -18.00 0.91 -4.30
C LEU A 24 -19.16 1.85 -4.67
N GLN A 25 -19.40 2.89 -3.86
CA GLN A 25 -20.41 3.91 -4.16
C GLN A 25 -20.06 4.72 -5.41
N VAL A 26 -18.78 5.05 -5.62
CA VAL A 26 -18.33 5.81 -6.81
C VAL A 26 -18.25 4.93 -8.06
N LEU A 27 -17.90 3.65 -7.89
CA LEU A 27 -17.81 2.72 -9.01
C LEU A 27 -19.18 2.38 -9.59
N GLU A 28 -20.24 2.34 -8.77
CA GLU A 28 -21.61 2.02 -9.22
C GLU A 28 -21.69 0.70 -10.02
N GLY A 29 -20.85 -0.27 -9.66
CA GLY A 29 -20.76 -1.57 -10.34
C GLY A 29 -19.98 -1.56 -11.67
N ARG A 30 -19.38 -0.43 -12.04
CA ARG A 30 -18.48 -0.36 -13.20
C ARG A 30 -17.22 -1.20 -12.97
N GLU A 31 -16.76 -1.82 -14.05
CA GLU A 31 -15.50 -2.57 -14.07
C GLU A 31 -14.30 -1.63 -13.92
N ILE A 32 -13.22 -2.16 -13.36
CA ILE A 32 -11.97 -1.45 -13.14
C ILE A 32 -10.81 -2.28 -13.65
N ILE A 33 -9.71 -1.62 -13.98
CA ILE A 33 -8.43 -2.30 -14.21
C ILE A 33 -7.76 -2.45 -12.85
N LEU A 34 -7.44 -3.68 -12.46
CA LEU A 34 -6.65 -3.98 -11.27
C LEU A 34 -5.17 -3.95 -11.61
N ILE A 35 -4.42 -3.11 -10.93
CA ILE A 35 -2.96 -3.05 -10.97
C ILE A 35 -2.43 -3.61 -9.66
N ILE A 36 -1.56 -4.60 -9.76
CA ILE A 36 -0.77 -5.11 -8.64
C ILE A 36 0.67 -4.71 -8.90
N ASP A 37 1.26 -4.00 -7.94
CA ASP A 37 2.63 -3.54 -8.04
C ASP A 37 3.35 -3.81 -6.72
N GLU A 38 4.58 -4.32 -6.82
CA GLU A 38 5.47 -4.41 -5.68
C GLU A 38 6.39 -3.20 -5.61
N THR A 39 6.48 -2.60 -4.43
CA THR A 39 7.49 -1.58 -4.15
C THR A 39 8.37 -2.06 -3.02
N GLY A 40 9.69 -1.95 -3.22
CA GLY A 40 10.69 -2.41 -2.28
C GLY A 40 11.55 -1.25 -1.83
N ASP A 41 11.85 -1.18 -0.54
CA ASP A 41 12.75 -0.20 0.03
C ASP A 41 13.91 -0.89 0.76
N ARG A 42 15.11 -0.36 0.58
CA ARG A 42 16.30 -0.84 1.29
C ARG A 42 16.14 -0.61 2.78
N LYS A 43 16.49 -1.61 3.60
CA LYS A 43 16.64 -1.42 5.05
C LYS A 43 17.67 -0.31 5.30
N LYS A 44 17.33 0.65 6.16
CA LYS A 44 18.26 1.61 6.75
C LYS A 44 18.20 1.51 8.27
N GLY A 45 19.36 1.35 8.91
CA GLY A 45 19.46 1.17 10.36
C GLY A 45 19.08 -0.24 10.81
N ASP A 46 18.98 -0.42 12.12
CA ASP A 46 18.84 -1.75 12.74
C ASP A 46 17.41 -2.07 13.19
N ASP A 47 16.55 -1.06 13.37
CA ASP A 47 15.23 -1.19 14.00
C ASP A 47 14.09 -1.62 13.07
N THR A 48 14.34 -1.78 11.75
CA THR A 48 13.31 -2.26 10.83
C THR A 48 13.18 -3.78 10.92
N ASP A 49 12.08 -4.24 11.51
CA ASP A 49 11.69 -5.65 11.55
C ASP A 49 11.14 -6.15 10.20
N TYR A 50 10.98 -7.46 10.04
CA TYR A 50 10.43 -8.12 8.83
C TYR A 50 11.18 -7.84 7.52
N VAL A 51 12.48 -7.58 7.60
CA VAL A 51 13.38 -7.43 6.44
C VAL A 51 14.09 -8.74 6.11
N LYS A 52 14.26 -9.03 4.82
CA LYS A 52 15.07 -10.16 4.34
C LYS A 52 15.86 -9.77 3.09
N ARG A 53 16.88 -10.57 2.77
CA ARG A 53 17.58 -10.47 1.49
C ARG A 53 16.66 -10.96 0.39
N GLN A 54 16.26 -10.06 -0.48
CA GLN A 54 15.42 -10.33 -1.64
C GLN A 54 15.74 -9.36 -2.76
N TYR A 55 15.27 -9.64 -3.96
CA TYR A 55 15.43 -8.69 -5.06
C TYR A 55 14.58 -7.45 -4.77
N ILE A 56 15.21 -6.28 -4.76
CA ILE A 56 14.53 -5.00 -4.57
C ILE A 56 14.48 -4.33 -5.94
N GLY A 57 13.28 -4.27 -6.53
CA GLY A 57 13.06 -3.84 -7.91
C GLY A 57 13.68 -2.48 -8.24
N ASN A 58 13.45 -1.49 -7.38
CA ASN A 58 14.00 -0.13 -7.58
C ASN A 58 15.54 -0.03 -7.43
N LEU A 59 16.18 -0.99 -6.74
CA LEU A 59 17.64 -1.06 -6.63
C LEU A 59 18.27 -1.90 -7.74
N GLY A 60 17.48 -2.73 -8.43
CA GLY A 60 17.97 -3.65 -9.47
C GLY A 60 18.87 -4.77 -8.94
N LYS A 61 18.80 -5.10 -7.65
CA LYS A 61 19.69 -6.10 -7.02
C LYS A 61 19.09 -6.73 -5.76
N ILE A 62 19.73 -7.81 -5.31
CA ILE A 62 19.39 -8.48 -4.05
C ILE A 62 19.98 -7.71 -2.87
N GLU A 63 19.12 -7.20 -2.00
CA GLU A 63 19.48 -6.43 -0.81
C GLU A 63 18.56 -6.78 0.36
N ASN A 64 18.98 -6.41 1.58
CA ASN A 64 18.08 -6.45 2.74
C ASN A 64 17.10 -5.28 2.67
N GLY A 65 15.81 -5.58 2.68
CA GLY A 65 14.78 -4.55 2.61
C GLY A 65 13.38 -5.09 2.87
N ILE A 66 12.44 -4.16 2.92
CA ILE A 66 11.02 -4.44 3.00
C ILE A 66 10.44 -4.36 1.59
N VAL A 67 9.51 -5.25 1.27
CA VAL A 67 8.74 -5.19 0.04
C VAL A 67 7.27 -5.18 0.42
N ALA A 68 6.54 -4.19 -0.09
CA ALA A 68 5.10 -4.08 0.04
C ALA A 68 4.48 -4.35 -1.32
N VAL A 69 3.50 -5.25 -1.36
CA VAL A 69 2.65 -5.46 -2.54
C VAL A 69 1.42 -4.60 -2.36
N THR A 70 1.12 -3.79 -3.37
CA THR A 70 0.00 -2.83 -3.36
C THR A 70 -0.97 -3.14 -4.50
N ALA A 71 -2.24 -2.80 -4.28
CA ALA A 71 -3.30 -2.97 -5.25
C ALA A 71 -3.96 -1.62 -5.54
N TYR A 72 -4.11 -1.30 -6.82
CA TYR A 72 -4.75 -0.08 -7.30
C TYR A 72 -5.84 -0.43 -8.32
N GLY A 73 -6.94 0.30 -8.27
CA GLY A 73 -7.95 0.32 -9.32
C GLY A 73 -7.71 1.48 -10.26
N VAL A 74 -7.97 1.28 -11.55
CA VAL A 74 -8.04 2.35 -12.55
C VAL A 74 -9.40 2.32 -13.25
N ILE A 75 -10.05 3.48 -13.29
CA ILE A 75 -11.29 3.70 -14.06
C ILE A 75 -11.21 5.08 -14.71
N ASP A 76 -11.54 5.16 -16.00
CA ASP A 76 -11.53 6.42 -16.76
C ASP A 76 -10.22 7.24 -16.63
N GLY A 77 -9.08 6.54 -16.50
CA GLY A 77 -7.75 7.16 -16.31
C GLY A 77 -7.44 7.63 -14.89
N ILE A 78 -8.34 7.42 -13.93
CA ILE A 78 -8.17 7.78 -12.52
C ILE A 78 -7.71 6.55 -11.73
N THR A 79 -6.56 6.67 -11.05
CA THR A 79 -6.02 5.64 -10.15
C THR A 79 -6.50 5.84 -8.71
N PHE A 80 -6.88 4.77 -8.01
CA PHE A 80 -7.23 4.81 -6.58
C PHE A 80 -6.73 3.56 -5.84
N PRO A 81 -6.38 3.66 -4.55
CA PRO A 81 -5.86 2.53 -3.78
C PRO A 81 -6.99 1.59 -3.35
N LEU A 82 -6.73 0.28 -3.38
CA LEU A 82 -7.65 -0.77 -2.90
C LEU A 82 -7.38 -1.17 -1.44
#